data_AF-A0A067JHZ6-F1
#
_entry.id   AF-A0A067JHZ6-F1
#
_cell.length_a   1.000
_cell.length_b   1.000
_cell.length_c   1.000
_cell.angle_alpha   90.00
_cell.angle_beta   90.00
_cell.angle_gamma   90.00
#
_symmetry.space_group_name_H-M   'P 1'
#
loop_
_entity.id
_entity.type
_entity.pdbx_description
1 polymer ?
#
loop_
_entity_poly.entity_id
_entity_poly.type
_entity_poly.pdbx_seq_one_letter_code
_entity_poly.pdbx_strand_id
1 'polypeptide(L)'
;MAEGSNHSRYVKLTKEQTAVEDIKPGELNQPIEVPQLAVRKCNECGQPLPENFEPLADEPWTTGIFGCTEDTESCWTGLFCPCVLFGRNVESLRDDTPWTRPCICHAICVEGGMALAAATAIFHGVDPRTSFLICEGLLFAWWMCGIYTGLARQSLQKKYHLKNSPCDPCMVHCCLHWCALCQEHREMKGRLSDNFVMPMTIVNPPPVQEMNSASENQNSEPSSEKGTNLEMQPL
;
A
#
# COMPACT_ATOMS: atom_id res chain seq x y z
N MET A 1 -16.26 16.08 -35.31
CA MET A 1 -15.45 17.31 -35.25
C MET A 1 -15.78 18.03 -33.96
N ALA A 2 -14.73 18.24 -33.15
CA ALA A 2 -14.69 19.11 -31.99
C ALA A 2 -14.94 20.58 -32.44
N GLU A 3 -15.21 21.58 -31.61
CA GLU A 3 -14.55 21.98 -30.36
C GLU A 3 -15.49 22.92 -29.58
N GLY A 4 -15.65 22.70 -28.28
CA GLY A 4 -16.31 23.65 -27.38
C GLY A 4 -15.26 24.50 -26.66
N SER A 5 -14.83 25.61 -27.29
CA SER A 5 -14.04 26.66 -26.64
C SER A 5 -14.89 27.34 -25.56
N ASN A 6 -14.69 26.98 -24.29
CA ASN A 6 -15.28 27.69 -23.14
C ASN A 6 -14.59 29.05 -22.93
N HIS A 7 -14.99 30.04 -23.74
CA HIS A 7 -14.66 31.43 -23.47
C HIS A 7 -15.54 31.93 -22.32
N SER A 8 -14.94 32.41 -21.23
CA SER A 8 -15.68 33.02 -20.13
C SER A 8 -16.43 34.25 -20.65
N ARG A 9 -17.76 34.16 -20.66
CA ARG A 9 -18.63 35.25 -21.10
C ARG A 9 -18.97 36.13 -19.90
N TYR A 10 -18.30 37.27 -19.78
CA TYR A 10 -18.67 38.28 -18.79
C TYR A 10 -20.04 38.87 -19.17
N VAL A 11 -21.03 38.67 -18.30
CA VAL A 11 -22.38 39.25 -18.45
C VAL A 11 -22.34 40.68 -17.92
N LYS A 12 -22.58 41.65 -18.80
CA LYS A 12 -22.67 43.07 -18.44
C LYS A 12 -24.07 43.35 -17.90
N LEU A 13 -24.19 43.56 -16.59
CA LEU A 13 -25.47 43.86 -15.95
C LEU A 13 -25.93 45.27 -16.33
N THR A 14 -27.08 45.38 -16.97
CA THR A 14 -27.78 46.66 -17.20
C THR A 14 -28.66 46.99 -15.99
N LYS A 15 -28.79 48.30 -15.71
CA LYS A 15 -29.41 48.89 -14.50
C LYS A 15 -30.85 48.43 -14.21
N GLU A 16 -31.50 47.80 -15.17
CA GLU A 16 -32.89 47.34 -15.13
C GLU A 16 -33.07 45.93 -14.54
N GLN A 17 -31.99 45.15 -14.34
CA GLN A 17 -32.05 43.85 -13.64
C GLN A 17 -31.97 43.95 -12.11
N THR A 18 -32.12 45.16 -11.56
CA THR A 18 -32.10 45.40 -10.10
C THR A 18 -33.46 45.04 -9.48
N ALA A 19 -33.88 43.79 -9.62
CA ALA A 19 -34.96 43.19 -8.85
C ALA A 19 -34.33 42.21 -7.85
N VAL A 20 -33.85 42.81 -6.77
CA VAL A 20 -33.66 42.27 -5.41
C VAL A 20 -33.87 40.75 -5.26
N GLU A 21 -32.80 39.97 -5.37
CA GLU A 21 -32.59 38.95 -4.36
C GLU A 21 -31.96 39.67 -3.16
N ASP A 22 -32.60 39.59 -1.99
CA ASP A 22 -32.15 40.21 -0.75
C ASP A 22 -30.84 39.55 -0.27
N ILE A 23 -29.70 39.96 -0.83
CA ILE A 23 -28.38 39.56 -0.32
C ILE A 23 -28.21 40.20 1.06
N LYS A 24 -28.33 39.40 2.12
CA LYS A 24 -28.15 39.91 3.49
C LYS A 24 -26.68 40.29 3.70
N PRO A 25 -26.38 41.41 4.39
CA PRO A 25 -25.01 41.79 4.71
C PRO A 25 -24.31 40.65 5.49
N GLY A 26 -23.33 39.99 4.86
CA GLY A 26 -22.59 38.86 5.43
C GLY A 26 -22.66 37.56 4.62
N GLU A 27 -23.64 37.37 3.74
CA GLU A 27 -23.76 36.16 2.92
C GLU A 27 -22.64 36.03 1.89
N LEU A 28 -22.13 37.14 1.37
CA LEU A 28 -21.03 37.13 0.39
C LEU A 28 -19.66 36.71 0.99
N ASN A 29 -19.54 36.73 2.31
CA ASN A 29 -18.34 36.27 3.02
C ASN A 29 -18.50 34.85 3.58
N GLN A 30 -19.58 34.13 3.23
CA GLN A 30 -19.71 32.74 3.62
C GLN A 30 -18.75 31.87 2.78
N PRO A 31 -18.05 30.91 3.41
CA PRO A 31 -17.27 29.94 2.67
C PRO A 31 -18.16 29.19 1.69
N ILE A 32 -17.80 29.22 0.41
CA ILE A 32 -18.49 28.42 -0.60
C ILE A 32 -18.06 26.96 -0.36
N GLU A 33 -19.00 26.11 0.05
CA GLU A 33 -18.78 24.67 0.02
C GLU A 33 -18.71 24.24 -1.45
N VAL A 34 -17.50 23.94 -1.92
CA VAL A 34 -17.29 23.35 -3.24
C VAL A 34 -17.25 21.84 -3.05
N PRO A 35 -18.26 21.07 -3.50
CA PRO A 35 -18.26 19.61 -3.33
C PRO A 35 -17.03 18.93 -3.94
N GLN A 36 -16.43 19.56 -4.97
CA GLN A 36 -15.17 19.14 -5.60
C GLN A 36 -13.95 19.16 -4.66
N LEU A 37 -14.01 19.89 -3.53
CA LEU A 37 -12.96 19.91 -2.50
C LEU A 37 -13.16 18.82 -1.43
N ALA A 38 -14.36 18.26 -1.32
CA ALA A 38 -14.72 17.21 -0.34
C ALA A 38 -14.53 15.78 -0.90
N VAL A 39 -13.74 15.61 -1.95
CA VAL A 39 -13.45 14.30 -2.54
C VAL A 39 -12.40 13.58 -1.69
N ARG A 40 -12.57 12.27 -1.48
CA ARG A 40 -11.54 11.42 -0.85
C ARG A 40 -10.24 11.54 -1.65
N LYS A 41 -9.13 11.82 -0.98
CA LYS A 41 -7.81 11.95 -1.61
C LYS A 41 -6.90 10.81 -1.22
N CYS A 42 -6.00 10.42 -2.11
CA CYS A 42 -4.92 9.50 -1.79
C CYS A 42 -4.01 10.12 -0.70
N ASN A 43 -3.68 9.34 0.34
CA ASN A 43 -2.82 9.79 1.43
C ASN A 43 -1.35 10.03 1.01
N GLU A 44 -0.90 9.38 -0.07
CA GLU A 44 0.47 9.48 -0.57
C GLU A 44 0.61 10.64 -1.58
N CYS A 45 -0.25 10.69 -2.60
CA CYS A 45 -0.13 11.63 -3.72
C CYS A 45 -1.16 12.77 -3.72
N GLY A 46 -2.15 12.76 -2.82
CA GLY A 46 -3.17 13.82 -2.69
C GLY A 46 -4.20 13.89 -3.83
N GLN A 47 -4.12 12.98 -4.81
CA GLN A 47 -5.05 12.96 -5.95
C GLN A 47 -6.46 12.55 -5.51
N PRO A 48 -7.52 13.13 -6.12
CA PRO A 48 -8.90 12.71 -5.88
C PRO A 48 -9.09 11.26 -6.31
N LEU A 49 -9.61 10.44 -5.42
CA LEU A 49 -9.91 9.04 -5.66
C LEU A 49 -11.26 8.94 -6.40
N PRO A 50 -11.38 8.06 -7.41
CA PRO A 50 -12.66 7.75 -8.04
C PRO A 50 -13.73 7.38 -7.00
N GLU A 51 -15.00 7.67 -7.29
CA GLU A 51 -16.12 7.39 -6.37
C GLU A 51 -16.33 5.88 -6.13
N ASN A 52 -15.90 5.05 -7.09
CA ASN A 52 -15.84 3.60 -7.01
C ASN A 52 -14.48 3.05 -6.52
N PHE A 53 -13.59 3.91 -6.02
CA PHE A 53 -12.34 3.45 -5.44
C PHE A 53 -12.63 2.77 -4.10
N GLU A 54 -12.54 1.45 -4.11
CA GLU A 54 -12.41 0.64 -2.91
C GLU A 54 -10.92 0.40 -2.69
N PRO A 55 -10.37 0.66 -1.48
CA PRO A 55 -9.00 0.27 -1.18
C PRO A 55 -8.90 -1.23 -1.44
N LEU A 56 -7.91 -1.67 -2.21
CA LEU A 56 -7.70 -3.06 -2.66
C LEU A 56 -7.61 -4.12 -1.54
N ALA A 57 -7.79 -3.76 -0.26
CA ALA A 57 -7.61 -4.56 0.97
C ALA A 57 -8.61 -5.73 1.15
N ASP A 58 -9.07 -6.33 0.05
CA ASP A 58 -10.09 -7.37 0.04
C ASP A 58 -9.55 -8.76 -0.28
N GLU A 59 -8.25 -8.89 -0.62
CA GLU A 59 -7.70 -10.21 -0.92
C GLU A 59 -7.70 -11.08 0.35
N PRO A 60 -8.35 -12.25 0.33
CA PRO A 60 -8.30 -13.17 1.45
C PRO A 60 -6.89 -13.76 1.57
N TRP A 61 -6.52 -14.13 2.80
CA TRP A 61 -5.37 -15.00 3.02
C TRP A 61 -5.56 -16.30 2.24
N THR A 62 -4.56 -16.70 1.47
CA THR A 62 -4.54 -18.00 0.81
C THR A 62 -4.13 -19.11 1.77
N THR A 63 -3.43 -18.73 2.84
CA THR A 63 -2.93 -19.61 3.89
C THR A 63 -3.78 -19.52 5.17
N GLY A 64 -4.08 -20.68 5.78
CA GLY A 64 -4.83 -20.74 7.04
C GLY A 64 -3.99 -20.41 8.27
N ILE A 65 -4.57 -19.70 9.25
CA ILE A 65 -3.87 -19.34 10.50
C ILE A 65 -3.40 -20.58 11.27
N PHE A 66 -4.19 -21.65 11.31
CA PHE A 66 -3.83 -22.91 11.97
C PHE A 66 -3.09 -23.91 11.07
N GLY A 67 -2.76 -23.54 9.84
CA GLY A 67 -2.07 -24.40 8.87
C GLY A 67 -0.56 -24.52 9.09
N CYS A 68 -0.06 -24.42 10.33
CA CYS A 68 1.38 -24.38 10.60
C CYS A 68 2.14 -25.57 10.02
N THR A 69 1.52 -26.75 10.00
CA THR A 69 2.11 -28.01 9.53
C THR A 69 2.08 -28.19 8.02
N GLU A 70 1.46 -27.27 7.26
CA GLU A 70 1.41 -27.29 5.79
C GLU A 70 2.80 -27.05 5.15
N ASP A 71 3.71 -26.40 5.88
CA ASP A 71 5.12 -26.25 5.49
C ASP A 71 6.02 -26.71 6.65
N THR A 72 6.58 -27.91 6.52
CA THR A 72 7.35 -28.54 7.59
C THR A 72 8.58 -27.73 7.96
N GLU A 73 9.31 -27.14 7.00
CA GLU A 73 10.50 -26.35 7.31
C GLU A 73 10.17 -25.09 8.11
N SER A 74 9.11 -24.38 7.70
CA SER A 74 8.60 -23.20 8.42
C SER A 74 8.10 -23.57 9.81
N CYS A 75 7.41 -24.71 9.93
CA CYS A 75 6.94 -25.25 11.21
C CYS A 75 8.08 -25.53 12.18
N TRP A 76 9.12 -26.27 11.76
CA TRP A 76 10.28 -26.55 12.63
C TRP A 76 11.06 -25.28 12.93
N THR A 77 11.32 -24.46 11.92
CA THR A 77 12.14 -23.25 12.08
C THR A 77 11.53 -22.36 13.12
N GLY A 78 10.24 -22.05 13.01
CA GLY A 78 9.72 -21.14 13.99
C GLY A 78 9.51 -21.81 15.38
N LEU A 79 9.30 -23.13 15.47
CA LEU A 79 8.99 -23.76 16.77
C LEU A 79 10.21 -23.70 17.68
N PHE A 80 11.38 -23.87 17.08
CA PHE A 80 12.67 -23.85 17.77
C PHE A 80 13.40 -22.52 17.65
N CYS A 81 13.10 -21.72 16.61
CA CYS A 81 13.77 -20.46 16.28
C CYS A 81 12.78 -19.43 15.69
N PRO A 82 11.76 -18.98 16.47
CA PRO A 82 10.75 -18.05 15.98
C PRO A 82 11.35 -16.70 15.53
N CYS A 83 12.43 -16.26 16.17
CA CYS A 83 13.17 -15.05 15.81
C CYS A 83 13.78 -15.12 14.40
N VAL A 84 14.25 -16.29 13.98
CA VAL A 84 14.81 -16.50 12.62
C VAL A 84 13.69 -16.46 11.59
N LEU A 85 12.57 -17.13 11.88
CA LEU A 85 11.41 -17.13 10.98
C LEU A 85 10.85 -15.70 10.82
N PHE A 86 10.70 -14.97 11.93
CA PHE A 86 10.32 -13.56 11.91
C PHE A 86 11.34 -12.70 11.13
N GLY A 87 12.64 -12.90 11.35
CA GLY A 87 13.68 -12.16 10.63
C GLY A 87 13.60 -12.35 9.12
N ARG A 88 13.42 -13.59 8.66
CA ARG A 88 13.23 -13.93 7.24
C ARG A 88 11.94 -13.33 6.68
N ASN A 89 10.86 -13.31 7.46
CA ASN A 89 9.61 -12.67 7.08
C ASN A 89 9.80 -11.17 6.82
N VAL A 90 10.51 -10.48 7.71
CA VAL A 90 10.79 -9.04 7.55
C VAL A 90 11.72 -8.78 6.36
N GLU A 91 12.74 -9.60 6.14
CA GLU A 91 13.62 -9.50 4.98
C GLU A 91 12.86 -9.68 3.66
N SER A 92 11.98 -10.68 3.58
CA SER A 92 11.11 -10.87 2.41
C SER A 92 10.13 -9.71 2.19
N LEU A 93 9.82 -8.97 3.24
CA LEU A 93 8.93 -7.82 3.17
C LEU A 93 9.67 -6.55 2.78
N ARG A 94 10.92 -6.39 3.23
CA ARG A 94 11.77 -5.20 3.15
C ARG A 94 13.14 -5.57 2.58
N ASP A 95 13.33 -5.28 1.29
CA ASP A 95 14.56 -5.64 0.56
C ASP A 95 15.82 -4.93 1.09
N ASP A 96 15.66 -3.81 1.81
CA ASP A 96 16.74 -3.01 2.39
C ASP A 96 17.20 -3.49 3.79
N THR A 97 16.47 -4.43 4.39
CA THR A 97 16.66 -4.82 5.78
C THR A 97 17.11 -6.28 5.86
N PRO A 98 18.39 -6.58 6.19
CA PRO A 98 18.85 -7.96 6.32
C PRO A 98 18.15 -8.66 7.49
N TRP A 99 17.83 -9.94 7.34
CA TRP A 99 17.04 -10.72 8.33
C TRP A 99 17.64 -10.74 9.74
N THR A 100 18.96 -10.57 9.86
CA THR A 100 19.69 -10.63 11.14
C THR A 100 19.28 -9.51 12.08
N ARG A 101 18.97 -8.30 11.58
CA ARG A 101 18.57 -7.16 12.41
C ARG A 101 17.24 -7.40 13.13
N PRO A 102 16.11 -7.69 12.45
CA PRO A 102 14.85 -8.04 13.10
C PRO A 102 14.94 -9.32 13.93
N CYS A 103 15.73 -10.31 13.51
CA CYS A 103 15.97 -11.53 14.28
C CYS A 103 16.63 -11.24 15.64
N ILE A 104 17.72 -10.46 15.66
CA ILE A 104 18.44 -10.11 16.89
C ILE A 104 17.53 -9.28 17.81
N CYS A 105 16.78 -8.33 17.25
CA CYS A 105 15.82 -7.53 18.02
C CYS A 105 14.77 -8.42 18.71
N HIS A 106 14.15 -9.33 17.96
CA HIS A 106 13.15 -10.26 18.49
C HIS A 106 13.77 -11.23 19.53
N ALA A 107 14.94 -11.79 19.23
CA ALA A 107 15.65 -12.68 20.14
C ALA A 107 16.03 -12.00 21.47
N ILE A 108 16.50 -10.76 21.44
CA ILE A 108 16.85 -10.02 22.68
C ILE A 108 15.60 -9.66 23.46
N CYS A 109 14.58 -9.08 22.80
CA CYS A 109 13.40 -8.55 23.48
C CYS A 109 12.46 -9.64 24.01
N VAL A 110 12.40 -10.80 23.36
CA VAL A 110 11.46 -11.87 23.69
C VAL A 110 12.17 -13.02 24.41
N GLU A 111 13.11 -13.67 23.72
CA GLU A 111 13.81 -14.84 24.25
C GLU A 111 14.78 -14.44 25.38
N GLY A 112 15.51 -13.34 25.20
CA GLY A 112 16.42 -12.78 26.20
C GLY A 112 15.70 -12.36 27.49
N GLY A 113 14.52 -11.74 27.35
CA GLY A 113 13.69 -11.36 28.50
C GLY A 113 13.19 -12.57 29.29
N MET A 114 12.70 -13.60 28.60
CA MET A 114 12.26 -14.84 29.25
C MET A 114 13.43 -15.59 29.90
N ALA A 115 14.58 -15.70 29.23
CA ALA A 115 15.77 -16.34 29.77
C ALA A 115 16.28 -15.63 31.02
N LEU A 116 16.31 -14.29 31.02
CA LEU A 116 16.70 -13.50 32.18
C LEU A 116 15.71 -13.68 33.34
N ALA A 117 14.40 -13.67 33.08
CA ALA A 117 13.37 -13.92 34.09
C ALA A 117 13.51 -15.32 34.72
N ALA A 118 13.73 -16.35 33.89
CA ALA A 118 13.93 -17.72 34.35
C ALA A 118 15.21 -17.87 35.17
N ALA A 119 16.33 -17.31 34.71
CA ALA A 119 17.58 -17.30 35.47
C ALA A 119 17.41 -16.59 36.82
N THR A 120 16.71 -15.46 36.85
CA THR A 120 16.42 -14.73 38.09
C THR A 120 15.61 -15.60 39.07
N ALA A 121 14.58 -16.28 38.59
CA ALA A 121 13.76 -17.17 39.42
C ALA A 121 14.57 -18.37 39.98
N ILE A 122 15.48 -18.94 39.19
CA ILE A 122 16.29 -20.10 39.59
C ILE A 122 17.39 -19.72 40.58
N PHE A 123 18.14 -18.65 40.31
CA PHE A 123 19.33 -18.30 41.09
C PHE A 123 19.04 -17.42 42.31
N HIS A 124 18.00 -16.58 42.26
CA HIS A 124 17.70 -15.61 43.33
C HIS A 124 16.45 -15.97 44.14
N GLY A 125 15.70 -17.00 43.72
CA GLY A 125 14.42 -17.35 44.32
C GLY A 125 13.30 -16.37 43.94
N VAL A 126 12.06 -16.73 44.31
CA VAL A 126 10.86 -15.99 43.92
C VAL A 126 10.23 -15.35 45.16
N ASP A 127 10.70 -14.16 45.52
CA ASP A 127 10.01 -13.31 46.50
C ASP A 127 8.74 -12.69 45.88
N PRO A 128 7.68 -12.39 46.65
CA PRO A 128 6.44 -11.81 46.11
C PRO A 128 6.64 -10.51 45.33
N ARG A 129 7.59 -9.67 45.74
CA ARG A 129 7.94 -8.42 45.02
C ARG A 129 8.67 -8.69 43.71
N THR A 130 9.62 -9.62 43.72
CA THR A 130 10.37 -10.04 42.52
C THR A 130 9.45 -10.72 41.52
N SER A 131 8.53 -11.56 42.00
CA SER A 131 7.48 -12.17 41.17
C SER A 131 6.60 -11.14 40.48
N PHE A 132 6.15 -10.11 41.23
CA PHE A 132 5.35 -9.02 40.65
C PHE A 132 6.11 -8.29 39.54
N LEU A 133 7.37 -7.92 39.78
CA LEU A 133 8.22 -7.25 38.78
C LEU A 133 8.51 -8.13 37.55
N ILE A 134 8.75 -9.44 37.76
CA ILE A 134 8.94 -10.39 36.66
C ILE A 134 7.65 -10.50 35.83
N CYS A 135 6.49 -10.64 36.47
CA CYS A 135 5.20 -10.71 35.78
C CYS A 135 4.91 -9.43 34.99
N GLU A 136 5.11 -8.25 35.61
CA GLU A 136 4.95 -6.96 34.94
C GLU A 136 5.89 -6.86 33.72
N GLY A 137 7.17 -7.17 33.89
CA GLY A 137 8.16 -7.15 32.82
C GLY A 137 7.84 -8.11 31.67
N LEU A 138 7.39 -9.33 31.99
CA LEU A 138 7.00 -10.32 30.98
C LEU A 138 5.73 -9.89 30.22
N LEU A 139 4.75 -9.30 30.90
CA LEU A 139 3.55 -8.75 30.26
C LEU A 139 3.88 -7.59 29.32
N PHE A 140 4.75 -6.67 29.74
CA PHE A 140 5.20 -5.58 28.87
C PHE A 140 6.01 -6.09 27.69
N ALA A 141 6.93 -7.02 27.89
CA ALA A 141 7.72 -7.62 26.81
C ALA A 141 6.83 -8.37 25.81
N TRP A 142 5.85 -9.16 26.30
CA TRP A 142 4.86 -9.85 25.47
C TRP A 142 4.04 -8.88 24.63
N TRP A 143 3.50 -7.82 25.26
CA TRP A 143 2.72 -6.79 24.57
C TRP A 143 3.57 -6.11 23.48
N MET A 144 4.78 -5.67 23.82
CA MET A 144 5.66 -4.98 22.88
C MET A 144 6.07 -5.88 21.71
N CYS A 145 6.31 -7.17 21.96
CA CYS A 145 6.52 -8.16 20.91
C CYS A 145 5.30 -8.28 19.98
N GLY A 146 4.09 -8.37 20.55
CA GLY A 146 2.84 -8.43 19.80
C GLY A 146 2.64 -7.21 18.90
N ILE A 147 2.93 -6.00 19.39
CA ILE A 147 2.91 -4.78 18.56
C ILE A 147 3.96 -4.86 17.46
N TYR A 148 5.22 -5.13 17.81
CA TYR A 148 6.33 -5.10 16.85
C TYR A 148 6.12 -6.09 15.70
N THR A 149 5.72 -7.32 16.02
CA THR A 149 5.38 -8.33 15.02
C THR A 149 4.08 -8.00 14.27
N GLY A 150 3.07 -7.46 14.97
CA GLY A 150 1.84 -6.94 14.36
C GLY A 150 2.06 -5.83 13.33
N LEU A 151 3.04 -4.95 13.53
CA LEU A 151 3.42 -3.92 12.55
C LEU A 151 4.03 -4.53 11.28
N ALA A 152 4.78 -5.63 11.40
CA ALA A 152 5.27 -6.37 10.25
C ALA A 152 4.12 -7.03 9.49
N ARG A 153 3.17 -7.65 10.19
CA ARG A 153 1.94 -8.20 9.60
C ARG A 153 1.09 -7.14 8.91
N GLN A 154 0.93 -5.96 9.50
CA GLN A 154 0.26 -4.82 8.84
C GLN A 154 0.99 -4.39 7.57
N SER A 155 2.32 -4.36 7.60
CA SER A 155 3.12 -4.02 6.43
C SER A 155 2.95 -5.07 5.32
N LEU A 156 2.85 -6.35 5.69
CA LEU A 156 2.55 -7.45 4.77
C LEU A 156 1.15 -7.32 4.14
N GLN A 157 0.15 -7.07 4.98
CA GLN A 157 -1.23 -6.87 4.54
C GLN A 157 -1.36 -5.66 3.62
N LYS A 158 -0.60 -4.58 3.88
CA LYS A 158 -0.54 -3.43 2.97
C LYS A 158 0.15 -3.78 1.65
N LYS A 159 1.25 -4.54 1.68
CA LYS A 159 2.01 -4.92 0.47
C LYS A 159 1.19 -5.82 -0.47
N TYR A 160 0.43 -6.75 0.07
CA TYR A 160 -0.36 -7.72 -0.71
C TYR A 160 -1.86 -7.45 -0.67
N HIS A 161 -2.27 -6.30 -0.15
CA HIS A 161 -3.68 -5.89 0.02
C HIS A 161 -4.56 -6.95 0.70
N LEU A 162 -4.04 -7.57 1.77
CA LEU A 162 -4.73 -8.63 2.50
C LEU A 162 -5.68 -8.07 3.55
N LYS A 163 -6.81 -8.73 3.73
CA LYS A 163 -7.76 -8.40 4.81
C LYS A 163 -7.23 -8.73 6.21
N ASN A 164 -7.79 -8.09 7.22
CA ASN A 164 -7.59 -8.48 8.61
C ASN A 164 -8.24 -9.85 8.88
N SER A 165 -7.48 -10.77 9.45
CA SER A 165 -7.96 -12.10 9.84
C SER A 165 -6.98 -12.78 10.80
N PRO A 166 -7.47 -13.47 11.84
CA PRO A 166 -8.86 -13.53 12.31
C PRO A 166 -9.32 -12.24 13.04
N CYS A 167 -8.38 -11.44 13.55
CA CYS A 167 -8.62 -10.17 14.23
C CYS A 167 -7.56 -9.13 13.82
N ASP A 168 -7.47 -8.02 14.57
CA ASP A 168 -6.44 -7.00 14.36
C ASP A 168 -5.02 -7.61 14.42
N PRO A 169 -4.07 -7.20 13.55
CA PRO A 169 -2.75 -7.81 13.44
C PRO A 169 -1.97 -7.92 14.75
N CYS A 170 -2.04 -6.91 15.63
CA CYS A 170 -1.35 -6.94 16.92
C CYS A 170 -1.98 -8.00 17.85
N MET A 171 -3.31 -8.14 17.82
CA MET A 171 -4.02 -9.15 18.59
C MET A 171 -3.74 -10.57 18.10
N VAL A 172 -3.58 -10.76 16.78
CA VAL A 172 -3.21 -12.07 16.22
C VAL A 172 -1.86 -12.52 16.78
N HIS A 173 -0.84 -11.66 16.80
CA HIS A 173 0.45 -12.03 17.40
C HIS A 173 0.42 -12.14 18.92
N CYS A 174 -0.47 -11.42 19.60
CA CYS A 174 -0.63 -11.50 21.05
C CYS A 174 -1.26 -12.84 21.50
N CYS A 175 -2.09 -13.49 20.68
CA CYS A 175 -2.75 -14.75 21.05
C CYS A 175 -2.23 -15.97 20.29
N LEU A 176 -1.76 -15.77 19.06
CA LEU A 176 -1.43 -16.82 18.10
C LEU A 176 -0.05 -16.53 17.45
N HIS A 177 0.93 -16.06 18.22
CA HIS A 177 2.25 -15.65 17.75
C HIS A 177 2.89 -16.66 16.78
N TRP A 178 2.93 -17.91 17.21
CA TRP A 178 3.45 -19.06 16.46
C TRP A 178 2.79 -19.24 15.10
N CYS A 179 1.46 -19.27 15.12
CA CYS A 179 0.62 -19.49 13.95
C CYS A 179 0.68 -18.33 12.97
N ALA A 180 0.71 -17.10 13.47
CA ALA A 180 0.81 -15.88 12.68
C ALA A 180 2.12 -15.85 11.87
N LEU A 181 3.26 -16.13 12.52
CA LEU A 181 4.57 -16.16 11.86
C LEU A 181 4.63 -17.22 10.75
N CYS A 182 4.10 -18.42 11.03
CA CYS A 182 4.03 -19.48 10.03
C CYS A 182 3.12 -19.12 8.86
N GLN A 183 1.94 -18.54 9.13
CA GLN A 183 1.00 -18.11 8.10
C GLN A 183 1.64 -17.05 7.19
N GLU A 184 2.25 -16.02 7.76
CA GLU A 184 2.92 -14.94 7.02
C GLU A 184 4.02 -15.47 6.13
N HIS A 185 4.85 -16.38 6.65
CA HIS A 185 5.91 -16.99 5.88
C HIS A 185 5.37 -17.75 4.67
N ARG A 186 4.34 -18.59 4.88
CA ARG A 186 3.72 -19.36 3.79
C ARG A 186 3.03 -18.45 2.77
N GLU A 187 2.35 -17.40 3.22
CA GLU A 187 1.69 -16.44 2.33
C GLU A 187 2.70 -15.73 1.42
N MET A 188 3.82 -15.25 1.98
CA MET A 188 4.89 -14.64 1.19
C MET A 188 5.53 -15.63 0.23
N LYS A 189 5.86 -16.83 0.69
CA LYS A 189 6.46 -17.89 -0.12
C LYS A 189 5.56 -18.28 -1.30
N GLY A 190 4.26 -18.45 -1.07
CA GLY A 190 3.27 -18.74 -2.13
C GLY A 190 3.17 -17.62 -3.16
N ARG A 191 3.07 -16.37 -2.71
CA ARG A 191 2.99 -15.22 -3.63
C ARG A 191 4.28 -14.97 -4.41
N LEU A 192 5.44 -15.27 -3.84
CA LEU A 192 6.72 -15.21 -4.57
C LEU A 192 6.78 -16.27 -5.67
N SER A 193 6.33 -17.50 -5.39
CA SER A 193 6.27 -18.55 -6.43
C SER A 193 5.30 -18.18 -7.56
N ASP A 194 4.15 -17.60 -7.26
CA ASP A 194 3.17 -17.20 -8.29
C ASP A 194 3.71 -16.09 -9.20
N ASN A 195 4.43 -15.12 -8.63
CA ASN A 195 5.08 -14.06 -9.42
C ASN A 195 6.11 -14.60 -10.41
N PHE A 196 6.82 -15.69 -10.08
CA PHE A 196 7.78 -16.30 -10.99
C PHE A 196 7.11 -17.05 -12.16
N VAL A 197 5.88 -17.54 -11.96
CA VAL A 197 5.16 -18.37 -12.94
C VAL A 197 4.38 -17.53 -13.96
N MET A 198 4.07 -16.25 -13.67
CA MET A 198 3.41 -15.36 -14.62
C MET A 198 4.38 -14.94 -15.75
N PRO A 199 4.16 -15.34 -17.02
CA PRO A 199 4.96 -14.82 -18.13
C PRO A 199 4.71 -13.32 -18.24
N MET A 200 5.81 -12.54 -18.31
CA MET A 200 5.78 -11.10 -18.50
C MET A 200 4.80 -10.74 -19.62
N THR A 201 3.73 -10.00 -19.30
CA THR A 201 2.76 -9.54 -20.29
C THR A 201 3.49 -8.60 -21.24
N ILE A 202 3.79 -9.06 -22.45
CA ILE A 202 4.32 -8.21 -23.52
C ILE A 202 3.21 -7.22 -23.87
N VAL A 203 3.28 -6.03 -23.27
CA VAL A 203 2.48 -4.89 -23.70
C VAL A 203 3.08 -4.43 -25.03
N ASN A 204 2.47 -4.85 -26.13
CA ASN A 204 2.86 -4.35 -27.44
C ASN A 204 2.68 -2.82 -27.44
N PRO A 205 3.67 -2.05 -27.90
CA PRO A 205 3.54 -0.60 -27.99
C PRO A 205 2.31 -0.25 -28.83
N PRO A 206 1.54 0.79 -28.46
CA PRO A 206 0.44 1.25 -29.29
C PRO A 206 0.98 1.58 -30.69
N PRO A 207 0.22 1.26 -31.77
CA PRO A 207 0.64 1.57 -33.12
C PRO A 207 0.93 3.07 -33.22
N VAL A 208 2.05 3.42 -33.85
CA VAL A 208 2.47 4.82 -34.03
C VAL A 208 1.33 5.56 -34.71
N GLN A 209 0.71 6.48 -33.97
CA GLN A 209 -0.42 7.26 -34.46
C GLN A 209 0.14 8.41 -35.30
N GLU A 210 0.20 8.23 -36.62
CA GLU A 210 0.61 9.28 -37.53
C GLU A 210 -0.46 10.38 -37.59
N MET A 211 -0.08 11.61 -37.26
CA MET A 211 -0.92 12.79 -37.43
C MET A 211 -0.72 13.32 -38.85
N ASN A 212 -1.58 12.88 -39.77
CA ASN A 212 -1.61 13.44 -41.13
C ASN A 212 -2.29 14.82 -41.11
N SER A 213 -1.49 15.88 -41.06
CA SER A 213 -1.96 17.26 -41.19
C SER A 213 -1.95 17.71 -42.66
N ALA A 214 -2.78 17.10 -43.51
CA ALA A 214 -3.00 17.60 -44.86
C ALA A 214 -4.25 16.99 -45.51
N SER A 215 -5.40 17.64 -45.34
CA SER A 215 -6.45 17.68 -46.37
C SER A 215 -7.64 18.50 -45.90
N GLU A 216 -7.56 19.82 -46.07
CA GLU A 216 -8.73 20.66 -46.33
C GLU A 216 -8.26 21.99 -46.92
N ASN A 217 -8.08 22.03 -48.24
CA ASN A 217 -8.46 23.20 -49.03
C ASN A 217 -8.37 22.97 -50.56
N GLN A 218 -9.42 23.46 -51.22
CA GLN A 218 -9.54 23.84 -52.64
C GLN A 218 -10.00 22.79 -53.65
N ASN A 219 -11.31 22.83 -53.94
CA ASN A 219 -11.82 22.65 -55.30
C ASN A 219 -11.50 23.92 -56.11
N SER A 220 -10.79 23.79 -57.24
CA SER A 220 -10.96 24.58 -58.47
C SER A 220 -10.01 24.06 -59.58
N GLU A 221 -10.54 23.15 -60.40
CA GLU A 221 -10.30 22.92 -61.85
C GLU A 221 -8.87 22.82 -62.48
N PRO A 222 -8.74 22.16 -63.65
CA PRO A 222 -7.54 21.40 -64.02
C PRO A 222 -6.62 22.13 -65.00
N SER A 223 -5.29 21.90 -64.91
CA SER A 223 -4.43 21.89 -66.10
C SER A 223 -3.07 21.21 -65.86
N SER A 224 -2.84 20.16 -66.66
CA SER A 224 -1.61 19.82 -67.39
C SER A 224 -0.22 19.90 -66.69
N GLU A 225 0.31 18.72 -66.36
CA GLU A 225 1.64 18.20 -66.75
C GLU A 225 2.85 19.15 -66.91
N LYS A 226 3.89 18.97 -66.05
CA LYS A 226 5.29 18.53 -66.36
C LYS A 226 6.37 19.22 -65.50
N GLY A 227 7.37 18.43 -65.11
CA GLY A 227 8.73 18.89 -64.73
C GLY A 227 9.18 18.41 -63.33
N THR A 228 9.79 17.25 -63.18
CA THR A 228 11.26 16.95 -63.23
C THR A 228 12.14 17.65 -62.18
N ASN A 229 12.59 16.82 -61.21
CA ASN A 229 13.97 16.61 -60.73
C ASN A 229 14.71 17.62 -59.82
N LEU A 230 15.64 17.00 -59.06
CA LEU A 230 16.83 17.52 -58.35
C LEU A 230 16.72 18.03 -56.89
N GLU A 231 16.98 17.08 -55.97
CA GLU A 231 18.16 16.98 -55.09
C GLU A 231 18.63 18.20 -54.26
N MET A 232 18.83 18.00 -52.95
CA MET A 232 19.89 18.67 -52.19
C MET A 232 20.32 17.87 -50.95
N GLN A 233 21.62 17.61 -50.87
CA GLN A 233 22.35 16.95 -49.77
C GLN A 233 22.54 17.88 -48.55
N PRO A 234 22.82 17.30 -47.36
CA PRO A 234 22.84 18.00 -46.08
C PRO A 234 24.20 18.66 -45.75
N LEU A 235 24.15 19.67 -44.87
CA LEU A 235 25.27 20.10 -44.02
C LEU A 235 24.97 19.67 -42.57
#